data_AF-A0A4Q0YIG1-F1
#
_entry.id   AF-A0A4Q0YIG1-F1
#
_cell.length_a   1.000
_cell.length_b   1.000
_cell.length_c   1.000
_cell.angle_alpha   90.00
_cell.angle_beta   90.00
_cell.angle_gamma   90.00
#
_symmetry.space_group_name_H-M   'P 1'
#
loop_
_entity.id
_entity.type
_entity.pdbx_description
1 polymer ?
#
loop_
_entity_poly.entity_id
_entity_poly.type
_entity_poly.pdbx_seq_one_letter_code
_entity_poly.pdbx_strand_id
1 'polypeptide(L)'
;MLNKLKISVVVPFYNTPITYFKKCIEGLKKINPYEVILVDDCSTNEEVILEALNSGFKYYKTPYQSGHDGLPLNIGIQNATGDYICRIDSDDILLALPTFMHTDICFGRPDRVRPADDISIEQLILAPRAICNALVAKKEIFLKHPFAIDSNVYGDVLFVLQLLNNKYTFTVFPEVNYIYTKRENSIQTSSSPLMHRLRHIQTVARFCQLEKISHLRSKQLLNLAFLNFNYGSKALKYLKFKNSKNLKKQ
;
A
#
# COMPACT_ATOMS: atom_id res chain seq x y z
N MET A 1 -4.82 31.53 -11.27
CA MET A 1 -3.82 30.44 -11.32
C MET A 1 -4.45 29.23 -10.66
N LEU A 2 -4.46 28.05 -11.28
CA LEU A 2 -4.89 26.83 -10.59
C LEU A 2 -3.92 26.59 -9.42
N ASN A 3 -4.42 26.54 -8.19
CA ASN A 3 -3.60 26.17 -7.04
C ASN A 3 -3.04 24.76 -7.26
N LYS A 4 -1.71 24.62 -7.27
CA LYS A 4 -1.05 23.32 -7.34
C LYS A 4 -1.47 22.48 -6.13
N LEU A 5 -1.87 21.22 -6.35
CA LEU A 5 -2.25 20.32 -5.26
C LEU A 5 -1.11 20.18 -4.24
N LYS A 6 -1.43 20.32 -2.96
CA LYS A 6 -0.48 20.13 -1.86
C LYS A 6 -0.39 18.65 -1.50
N ILE A 7 0.46 17.92 -2.22
CA ILE A 7 0.70 16.48 -2.00
C ILE A 7 1.99 16.29 -1.21
N SER A 8 1.89 15.75 0.00
CA SER A 8 3.03 15.29 0.79
C SER A 8 3.37 13.86 0.41
N VAL A 9 4.61 13.60 -0.01
CA VAL A 9 5.07 12.24 -0.26
C VAL A 9 5.74 11.68 0.99
N VAL A 10 5.26 10.55 1.50
CA VAL A 10 5.81 9.87 2.67
C VAL A 10 6.55 8.61 2.23
N VAL A 11 7.82 8.51 2.66
CA VAL A 11 8.73 7.42 2.28
C VAL A 11 9.29 6.77 3.56
N PRO A 12 8.75 5.61 3.99
CA PRO A 12 9.37 4.81 5.03
C PRO A 12 10.62 4.12 4.49
N PHE A 13 11.67 4.02 5.30
CA PHE A 13 12.85 3.26 4.91
C PHE A 13 13.53 2.58 6.10
N TYR A 14 14.12 1.42 5.83
CA TYR A 14 14.92 0.66 6.77
C TYR A 14 16.01 -0.08 6.01
N ASN A 15 17.27 0.31 6.20
CA ASN A 15 18.42 -0.33 5.56
C ASN A 15 18.26 -0.55 4.05
N THR A 16 17.56 0.37 3.37
CA THR A 16 17.33 0.30 1.93
C THR A 16 18.67 0.38 1.21
N PRO A 17 18.97 -0.52 0.24
CA PRO A 17 20.24 -0.47 -0.46
C PRO A 17 20.41 0.89 -1.15
N ILE A 18 21.57 1.51 -0.92
CA ILE A 18 21.86 2.90 -1.29
C ILE A 18 21.56 3.21 -2.76
N THR A 19 21.82 2.25 -3.65
CA THR A 19 21.61 2.39 -5.11
C THR A 19 20.14 2.56 -5.48
N TYR A 20 19.23 1.91 -4.74
CA TYR A 20 17.78 2.07 -4.95
C TYR A 20 17.27 3.34 -4.26
N PHE A 21 17.76 3.61 -3.05
CA PHE A 21 17.38 4.80 -2.31
C PHE A 21 17.71 6.09 -3.07
N LYS A 22 18.92 6.18 -3.65
CA LYS A 22 19.32 7.32 -4.50
C LYS A 22 18.37 7.53 -5.69
N LYS A 23 17.96 6.45 -6.36
CA LYS A 23 16.98 6.53 -7.47
C LYS A 23 15.62 7.05 -7.01
N CYS A 24 15.16 6.61 -5.85
CA CYS A 24 13.94 7.11 -5.23
C CYS A 24 14.04 8.63 -4.97
N ILE A 25 15.12 9.07 -4.30
CA ILE A 25 15.38 10.49 -4.00
C ILE A 25 15.48 11.33 -5.28
N GLU A 26 16.21 10.87 -6.29
CA GLU A 26 16.32 11.56 -7.58
C GLU A 26 14.98 11.69 -8.30
N GLY A 27 14.14 10.64 -8.29
CA GLY A 27 12.80 10.68 -8.84
C GLY A 27 11.93 11.72 -8.14
N LEU A 28 11.98 11.77 -6.81
CA LEU A 28 11.25 12.74 -6.00
C LEU A 28 11.72 14.18 -6.27
N LYS A 29 13.02 14.42 -6.40
CA LYS A 29 13.59 15.73 -6.76
C LYS A 29 13.09 16.20 -8.14
N LYS A 30 12.97 15.28 -9.11
CA LYS A 30 12.45 15.59 -10.46
C LYS A 30 10.96 15.93 -10.44
N ILE A 31 10.15 15.19 -9.67
CA ILE A 31 8.71 15.45 -9.55
C ILE A 31 8.44 16.76 -8.80
N ASN A 32 9.28 17.08 -7.81
CA ASN A 32 9.15 18.26 -6.96
C ASN A 32 7.72 18.40 -6.35
N PRO A 33 7.31 17.44 -5.49
CA PRO A 33 6.04 17.50 -4.79
C PRO A 33 5.99 18.68 -3.81
N TYR A 34 4.85 18.91 -3.18
CA TYR A 34 4.71 20.00 -2.20
C TYR A 34 5.67 19.82 -1.02
N GLU A 35 5.82 18.58 -0.54
CA GLU A 35 6.87 18.20 0.38
C GLU A 35 7.19 16.70 0.26
N VAL A 36 8.36 16.31 0.76
CA VAL A 36 8.77 14.92 0.93
C VAL A 36 9.16 14.71 2.38
N ILE A 37 8.70 13.59 2.95
CA ILE A 37 8.92 13.18 4.32
C ILE A 37 9.54 11.78 4.31
N LEU A 38 10.81 11.70 4.67
CA LEU A 38 11.55 10.47 4.86
C LEU A 38 11.41 10.04 6.31
N VAL A 39 11.03 8.79 6.55
CA VAL A 39 10.89 8.25 7.91
C VAL A 39 11.76 7.00 8.06
N ASP A 40 12.84 7.16 8.81
CA ASP A 40 13.81 6.10 9.11
C ASP A 40 13.28 5.17 10.22
N ASP A 41 13.08 3.88 9.92
CA ASP A 41 12.68 2.88 10.91
C ASP A 41 13.87 2.27 11.67
N CYS A 42 14.74 3.14 12.20
CA CYS A 42 15.97 2.77 12.91
C CYS A 42 17.00 2.00 12.06
N SER A 43 17.30 2.49 10.85
CA SER A 43 18.38 1.97 10.01
C SER A 43 19.73 1.96 10.72
N THR A 44 20.58 1.00 10.34
CA THR A 44 21.98 0.87 10.77
C THR A 44 22.96 1.11 9.62
N ASN A 45 22.49 1.17 8.38
CA ASN A 45 23.31 1.51 7.21
C ASN A 45 23.56 3.04 7.19
N GLU A 46 24.81 3.44 7.41
CA GLU A 46 25.19 4.86 7.49
C GLU A 46 25.02 5.60 6.15
N GLU A 47 25.26 4.94 5.01
CA GLU A 47 25.16 5.58 3.69
C GLU A 47 23.73 6.03 3.38
N VAL A 48 22.73 5.20 3.68
CA VAL A 48 21.32 5.55 3.42
C VAL A 48 20.84 6.64 4.38
N ILE A 49 21.33 6.65 5.63
CA ILE A 49 21.02 7.69 6.62
C ILE A 49 21.60 9.03 6.16
N LEU A 50 22.88 9.05 5.76
CA LEU A 50 23.53 10.25 5.27
C LEU A 50 22.86 10.78 3.99
N GLU A 51 22.48 9.90 3.06
CA GLU A 51 21.73 10.29 1.86
C GLU A 51 20.38 10.92 2.22
N ALA A 52 19.65 10.34 3.18
CA ALA A 52 18.37 10.87 3.64
C ALA A 52 18.53 12.26 4.28
N LEU A 53 19.51 12.44 5.16
CA LEU A 53 19.80 13.72 5.82
C LEU A 53 20.24 14.81 4.84
N ASN A 54 21.04 14.44 3.84
CA ASN A 54 21.55 15.36 2.81
C ASN A 54 20.56 15.60 1.66
N SER A 55 19.42 14.92 1.64
CA SER A 55 18.45 15.00 0.54
C SER A 55 17.79 16.38 0.40
N GLY A 56 17.74 17.16 1.50
CA GLY A 56 16.97 18.40 1.62
C GLY A 56 15.49 18.18 1.94
N PHE A 57 15.05 16.92 2.09
CA PHE A 57 13.70 16.55 2.49
C PHE A 57 13.55 16.50 4.01
N LYS A 58 12.31 16.51 4.51
CA LYS A 58 12.05 16.36 5.94
C LYS A 58 12.45 14.96 6.38
N TYR A 59 13.17 14.85 7.49
CA TYR A 59 13.62 13.58 8.05
C TYR A 59 13.00 13.38 9.44
N TYR A 60 12.40 12.21 9.64
CA TYR A 60 11.94 11.72 10.93
C TYR A 60 12.51 10.33 11.19
N LYS A 61 12.54 9.93 12.46
CA LYS A 61 13.02 8.62 12.88
C LYS A 61 12.02 7.99 13.85
N THR A 62 11.78 6.69 13.72
CA THR A 62 10.96 5.94 14.67
C THR A 62 11.68 5.82 16.03
N PRO A 63 10.94 5.68 17.14
CA PRO A 63 11.55 5.50 18.46
C PRO A 63 12.23 4.12 18.64
N TYR A 64 11.86 3.14 17.83
CA TYR A 64 12.41 1.79 17.80
C TYR A 64 12.16 1.17 16.41
N GLN A 65 12.98 0.19 16.02
CA GLN A 65 12.76 -0.55 14.78
C GLN A 65 11.45 -1.32 14.86
N SER A 66 10.47 -0.95 14.04
CA SER A 66 9.12 -1.53 14.10
C SER A 66 8.98 -2.86 13.38
N GLY A 67 9.83 -3.11 12.36
CA GLY A 67 9.79 -4.33 11.57
C GLY A 67 8.60 -4.41 10.58
N HIS A 68 7.95 -3.27 10.32
CA HIS A 68 6.86 -3.12 9.34
C HIS A 68 6.76 -1.66 8.86
N ASP A 69 6.06 -1.39 7.76
CA ASP A 69 5.95 -0.01 7.27
C ASP A 69 4.93 0.86 8.02
N GLY A 70 4.05 0.26 8.83
CA GLY A 70 2.92 0.95 9.45
C GLY A 70 3.32 2.11 10.38
N LEU A 71 4.24 1.88 11.32
CA LEU A 71 4.71 2.91 12.25
C LEU A 71 5.39 4.09 11.54
N PRO A 72 6.43 3.86 10.68
CA PRO A 72 7.07 4.97 9.99
C PRO A 72 6.10 5.72 9.05
N LEU A 73 5.20 5.02 8.34
CA LEU A 73 4.17 5.68 7.53
C LEU A 73 3.27 6.57 8.37
N ASN A 74 2.76 6.07 9.49
CA ASN A 74 1.86 6.84 10.36
C ASN A 74 2.54 8.09 10.94
N ILE A 75 3.82 8.00 11.32
CA ILE A 75 4.61 9.17 11.76
C ILE A 75 4.72 10.20 10.64
N GLY A 76 5.05 9.77 9.43
CA GLY A 76 5.15 10.68 8.28
C GLY A 76 3.82 11.35 7.94
N ILE A 77 2.72 10.60 7.97
CA ILE A 77 1.36 11.09 7.73
C ILE A 77 0.97 12.14 8.78
N GLN A 78 1.25 11.91 10.07
CA GLN A 78 0.93 12.85 11.13
C GLN A 78 1.64 14.20 10.94
N ASN A 79 2.92 14.15 10.54
CA ASN A 79 3.77 15.31 10.33
C ASN A 79 3.57 16.01 8.97
N ALA A 80 2.81 15.42 8.06
CA ALA A 80 2.51 16.01 6.76
C ALA A 80 1.66 17.28 6.87
N THR A 81 1.93 18.25 6.01
CA THR A 81 1.28 19.56 5.92
C THR A 81 0.49 19.76 4.62
N GLY A 82 0.58 18.82 3.68
CA GLY A 82 -0.24 18.79 2.49
C GLY A 82 -1.66 18.30 2.76
N ASP A 83 -2.58 18.70 1.88
CA ASP A 83 -3.99 18.30 1.92
C ASP A 83 -4.15 16.81 1.51
N TYR A 84 -3.20 16.31 0.73
CA TYR A 84 -3.14 14.93 0.23
C TYR A 84 -1.82 14.27 0.62
N ILE A 85 -1.87 12.96 0.80
CA ILE A 85 -0.69 12.13 1.05
C ILE A 85 -0.50 11.17 -0.12
N CYS A 86 0.75 11.00 -0.53
CA CYS A 86 1.19 9.91 -1.41
C CYS A 86 2.17 9.01 -0.64
N ARG A 87 1.96 7.68 -0.63
CA ARG A 87 2.92 6.74 -0.04
C ARG A 87 3.69 5.96 -1.10
N ILE A 88 5.02 5.91 -0.96
CA ILE A 88 5.90 5.15 -1.85
C ILE A 88 6.92 4.35 -1.06
N ASP A 89 7.41 3.26 -1.62
CA ASP A 89 8.49 2.49 -1.00
C ASP A 89 9.86 3.11 -1.35
N SER A 90 10.82 2.97 -0.45
CA SER A 90 12.13 3.63 -0.55
C SER A 90 13.08 3.02 -1.60
N ASP A 91 12.74 1.86 -2.13
CA ASP A 91 13.45 1.16 -3.21
C ASP A 91 12.79 1.30 -4.58
N ASP A 92 11.66 2.00 -4.67
CA ASP A 92 10.89 2.20 -5.90
C ASP A 92 11.02 3.63 -6.45
N ILE A 93 10.48 3.87 -7.65
CA ILE A 93 10.56 5.16 -8.33
C ILE A 93 9.15 5.66 -8.66
N LEU A 94 8.78 6.81 -8.08
CA LEU A 94 7.61 7.57 -8.50
C LEU A 94 7.98 8.38 -9.74
N LEU A 95 7.10 8.39 -10.75
CA LEU A 95 7.30 9.12 -12.02
C LEU A 95 6.41 10.36 -12.14
N ALA A 96 5.21 10.33 -11.57
CA ALA A 96 4.25 11.42 -11.65
C ALA A 96 3.25 11.41 -10.49
N LEU A 97 2.71 12.59 -10.21
CA LEU A 97 1.61 12.82 -9.27
C LEU A 97 0.39 13.41 -10.01
N PRO A 98 -0.83 13.19 -9.50
CA PRO A 98 -2.02 13.81 -10.06
C PRO A 98 -1.92 15.33 -9.97
N THR A 99 -2.36 16.02 -11.03
CA THR A 99 -2.48 17.49 -11.07
C THR A 99 -3.87 17.97 -10.64
N PHE A 100 -4.86 17.08 -10.62
CA PHE A 100 -6.22 17.31 -10.15
C PHE A 100 -6.76 16.06 -9.44
N MET A 101 -7.72 16.23 -8.54
CA MET A 101 -8.39 15.15 -7.81
C MET A 101 -9.91 15.38 -7.84
N HIS A 102 -10.65 14.52 -8.55
CA HIS A 102 -12.13 14.54 -8.55
C HIS A 102 -12.76 13.50 -7.62
N THR A 103 -11.93 12.64 -7.04
CA THR A 103 -12.29 11.56 -6.13
C THR A 103 -11.50 11.67 -4.83
N ASP A 104 -11.88 10.90 -3.84
CA ASP A 104 -11.20 10.87 -2.54
C ASP A 104 -9.79 10.27 -2.64
N ILE A 105 -9.63 9.31 -3.55
CA ILE A 105 -8.41 8.52 -3.77
C ILE A 105 -8.05 8.50 -5.27
N CYS A 106 -6.76 8.50 -5.57
CA CYS A 106 -6.19 8.16 -6.87
C CYS A 106 -5.16 7.05 -6.65
N PHE A 107 -5.49 5.83 -7.08
CA PHE A 107 -4.55 4.72 -7.05
C PHE A 107 -3.45 4.92 -8.10
N GLY A 108 -2.20 4.57 -7.75
CA GLY A 108 -1.13 4.51 -8.74
C GLY A 108 -1.36 3.43 -9.79
N ARG A 109 -0.65 3.55 -10.91
CA ARG A 109 -0.55 2.52 -11.96
C ARG A 109 0.92 2.06 -12.03
N PRO A 110 1.26 0.96 -11.33
CA PRO A 110 2.61 0.39 -11.39
C PRO A 110 2.89 -0.29 -12.74
N ASP A 111 4.16 -0.35 -13.15
CA ASP A 111 4.62 -0.99 -14.40
C ASP A 111 4.36 -2.50 -14.47
N ARG A 112 4.37 -3.19 -13.32
CA ARG A 112 4.33 -4.66 -13.22
C ARG A 112 3.15 -5.22 -12.44
N VAL A 113 2.33 -4.36 -11.83
CA VAL A 113 1.19 -4.78 -11.00
C VAL A 113 -0.10 -4.39 -11.71
N ARG A 114 -1.08 -5.31 -11.73
CA ARG A 114 -2.38 -5.02 -12.31
C ARG A 114 -3.00 -3.81 -11.59
N PRO A 115 -3.44 -2.76 -12.32
CA PRO A 115 -4.05 -1.54 -11.76
C PRO A 115 -5.38 -1.79 -11.06
N ALA A 116 -5.80 -0.83 -10.24
CA ALA A 116 -7.02 -0.90 -9.43
C ALA A 116 -8.34 -0.63 -10.20
N ASP A 117 -8.32 -0.63 -11.55
CA ASP A 117 -9.42 -0.15 -12.41
C ASP A 117 -10.80 -0.75 -12.04
N ASP A 118 -10.84 -2.06 -11.76
CA ASP A 118 -12.03 -2.77 -11.26
C ASP A 118 -11.65 -3.58 -10.03
N ILE A 119 -11.67 -2.94 -8.85
CA ILE A 119 -11.37 -3.62 -7.58
C ILE A 119 -12.58 -3.66 -6.64
N SER A 120 -12.86 -4.84 -6.09
CA SER A 120 -13.78 -5.06 -4.99
C SER A 120 -13.10 -5.72 -3.79
N ILE A 121 -13.78 -5.70 -2.63
CA ILE A 121 -13.36 -6.40 -1.41
C ILE A 121 -13.10 -7.88 -1.72
N GLU A 122 -14.04 -8.54 -2.39
CA GLU A 122 -13.91 -9.96 -2.73
C GLU A 122 -12.73 -10.24 -3.65
N GLN A 123 -12.51 -9.39 -4.65
CA GLN A 123 -11.39 -9.56 -5.57
C GLN A 123 -10.05 -9.39 -4.85
N LEU A 124 -9.94 -8.40 -3.97
CA LEU A 124 -8.73 -8.14 -3.19
C LEU A 124 -8.46 -9.28 -2.20
N ILE A 125 -9.50 -9.86 -1.60
CA ILE A 125 -9.34 -11.04 -0.72
C ILE A 125 -8.95 -12.29 -1.52
N LEU A 126 -9.51 -12.49 -2.71
CA LEU A 126 -9.21 -13.67 -3.52
C LEU A 126 -7.84 -13.59 -4.20
N ALA A 127 -7.35 -12.40 -4.49
CA ALA A 127 -6.06 -12.15 -5.13
C ALA A 127 -5.44 -10.83 -4.61
N PRO A 128 -4.81 -10.86 -3.41
CA PRO A 128 -4.14 -9.69 -2.87
C PRO A 128 -3.02 -9.21 -3.80
N ARG A 129 -2.85 -7.89 -3.90
CA ARG A 129 -1.87 -7.23 -4.78
C ARG A 129 -1.44 -5.89 -4.20
N ALA A 130 -0.20 -5.49 -4.51
CA ALA A 130 0.42 -4.24 -4.06
C ALA A 130 -0.16 -3.04 -4.85
N ILE A 131 -1.26 -2.49 -4.35
CA ILE A 131 -2.02 -1.39 -4.99
C ILE A 131 -1.97 -0.09 -4.18
N CYS A 132 -1.37 -0.12 -2.99
CA CYS A 132 -1.19 1.07 -2.16
C CYS A 132 0.02 1.91 -2.61
N ASN A 133 0.87 1.39 -3.50
CA ASN A 133 2.01 2.07 -4.09
C ASN A 133 1.57 3.25 -4.96
N ALA A 134 2.15 4.44 -4.73
CA ALA A 134 1.77 5.70 -5.37
C ALA A 134 0.27 6.06 -5.23
N LEU A 135 -0.40 5.49 -4.23
CA LEU A 135 -1.75 5.89 -3.86
C LEU A 135 -1.71 7.30 -3.31
N VAL A 136 -2.51 8.19 -3.89
CA VAL A 136 -2.74 9.55 -3.40
C VAL A 136 -4.14 9.64 -2.83
N ALA A 137 -4.29 10.08 -1.59
CA ALA A 137 -5.60 10.31 -0.98
C ALA A 137 -5.57 11.50 -0.03
N LYS A 138 -6.74 12.02 0.32
CA LYS A 138 -6.86 13.11 1.31
C LYS A 138 -6.21 12.69 2.64
N LYS A 139 -5.49 13.59 3.29
CA LYS A 139 -4.81 13.32 4.57
C LYS A 139 -5.77 12.76 5.63
N GLU A 140 -6.99 13.28 5.71
CA GLU A 140 -8.01 12.83 6.66
C GLU A 140 -8.36 11.34 6.56
N ILE A 141 -8.23 10.74 5.37
CA ILE A 141 -8.52 9.32 5.16
C ILE A 141 -7.46 8.46 5.86
N PHE A 142 -6.19 8.84 5.74
CA PHE A 142 -5.10 8.17 6.44
C PHE A 142 -5.16 8.37 7.95
N LEU A 143 -5.61 9.54 8.42
CA LEU A 143 -5.80 9.78 9.86
C LEU A 143 -6.96 8.96 10.43
N LYS A 144 -8.04 8.77 9.66
CA LYS A 144 -9.18 7.93 10.04
C LYS A 144 -8.84 6.45 9.99
N HIS A 145 -8.02 6.03 9.04
CA HIS A 145 -7.62 4.64 8.80
C HIS A 145 -6.09 4.51 8.82
N PRO A 146 -5.44 4.59 9.99
CA PRO A 146 -3.98 4.49 10.08
C PRO A 146 -3.51 3.11 9.64
N PHE A 147 -2.30 3.04 9.07
CA PHE A 147 -1.69 1.76 8.71
C PHE A 147 -1.49 0.89 9.96
N ALA A 148 -1.75 -0.41 9.82
CA ALA A 148 -1.60 -1.33 10.94
C ALA A 148 -0.14 -1.44 11.39
N ILE A 149 0.05 -1.43 12.71
CA ILE A 149 1.33 -1.65 13.40
C ILE A 149 1.47 -3.09 13.91
N ASP A 150 0.82 -4.03 13.23
CA ASP A 150 0.83 -5.46 13.54
C ASP A 150 1.54 -6.19 12.40
N SER A 151 2.70 -6.79 12.69
CA SER A 151 3.50 -7.52 11.69
C SER A 151 2.83 -8.80 11.17
N ASN A 152 1.74 -9.24 11.80
CA ASN A 152 0.95 -10.39 11.38
C ASN A 152 -0.20 -10.04 10.43
N VAL A 153 -0.25 -8.82 9.90
CA VAL A 153 -1.18 -8.43 8.84
C VAL A 153 -0.45 -7.73 7.70
N TYR A 154 -1.05 -7.75 6.51
CA TYR A 154 -0.64 -6.89 5.41
C TYR A 154 -1.29 -5.52 5.58
N GLY A 155 -0.53 -4.56 6.11
CA GLY A 155 -1.04 -3.22 6.39
C GLY A 155 -1.58 -2.50 5.16
N ASP A 156 -0.95 -2.68 4.01
CA ASP A 156 -1.38 -2.13 2.71
C ASP A 156 -2.71 -2.74 2.23
N VAL A 157 -2.85 -4.07 2.29
CA VAL A 157 -4.08 -4.77 1.93
C VAL A 157 -5.21 -4.42 2.89
N LEU A 158 -4.92 -4.39 4.20
CA LEU A 158 -5.89 -4.00 5.23
C LEU A 158 -6.41 -2.58 4.99
N PHE A 159 -5.51 -1.63 4.77
CA PHE A 159 -5.87 -0.24 4.49
C PHE A 159 -6.83 -0.17 3.30
N VAL A 160 -6.51 -0.81 2.18
CA VAL A 160 -7.38 -0.77 0.98
C VAL A 160 -8.73 -1.45 1.21
N LEU A 161 -8.79 -2.54 2.00
CA LEU A 161 -10.07 -3.14 2.38
C LEU A 161 -10.95 -2.15 3.16
N GLN A 162 -10.36 -1.37 4.08
CA GLN A 162 -11.08 -0.31 4.80
C GLN A 162 -11.57 0.79 3.85
N LEU A 163 -10.74 1.19 2.87
CA LEU A 163 -11.13 2.18 1.87
C LEU A 163 -12.37 1.74 1.08
N LEU A 164 -12.35 0.49 0.59
CA LEU A 164 -13.46 -0.08 -0.18
C LEU A 164 -14.72 -0.27 0.67
N ASN A 165 -14.57 -0.69 1.93
CA ASN A 165 -15.70 -0.83 2.86
C ASN A 165 -16.40 0.50 3.16
N ASN A 166 -15.60 1.57 3.32
CA ASN A 166 -16.09 2.91 3.60
C ASN A 166 -16.58 3.65 2.34
N LYS A 167 -16.59 3.00 1.17
CA LYS A 167 -17.12 3.52 -0.11
C LYS A 167 -16.50 4.85 -0.56
N TYR A 168 -15.22 5.06 -0.26
CA TYR A 168 -14.51 6.21 -0.81
C TYR A 168 -14.47 6.13 -2.33
N THR A 169 -14.65 7.27 -2.98
CA THR A 169 -14.55 7.36 -4.44
C THR A 169 -13.09 7.26 -4.84
N PHE A 170 -12.81 6.58 -5.96
CA PHE A 170 -11.43 6.45 -6.43
C PHE A 170 -11.33 6.49 -7.96
N THR A 171 -10.17 6.92 -8.44
CA THR A 171 -9.70 6.73 -9.81
C THR A 171 -8.38 5.96 -9.80
N VAL A 172 -7.91 5.58 -10.98
CA VAL A 172 -6.54 5.08 -11.18
C VAL A 172 -5.80 6.05 -12.06
N PHE A 173 -4.52 6.29 -11.78
CA PHE A 173 -3.66 7.10 -12.62
C PHE A 173 -3.68 6.56 -14.07
N PRO A 174 -3.78 7.42 -15.10
CA PRO A 174 -4.05 6.97 -16.47
C PRO A 174 -2.90 6.19 -17.12
N GLU A 175 -1.66 6.52 -16.75
CA GLU A 175 -0.43 5.96 -17.32
C GLU A 175 0.48 5.42 -16.22
N VAL A 176 1.55 4.71 -16.58
CA VAL A 176 2.46 4.16 -15.56
C VAL A 176 3.13 5.32 -14.81
N ASN A 177 2.87 5.43 -13.51
CA ASN A 177 3.44 6.48 -12.66
C ASN A 177 4.32 5.95 -11.53
N TYR A 178 4.52 4.63 -11.49
CA TYR A 178 5.29 3.98 -10.45
C TYR A 178 6.08 2.80 -11.02
N ILE A 179 7.39 2.80 -10.82
CA ILE A 179 8.25 1.68 -11.23
C ILE A 179 8.55 0.84 -10.00
N TYR A 180 8.12 -0.42 -10.05
CA TYR A 180 8.34 -1.38 -8.97
C TYR A 180 9.69 -2.08 -9.14
N THR A 181 10.58 -1.91 -8.16
CA THR A 181 11.91 -2.53 -8.13
C THR A 181 11.84 -3.91 -7.49
N LYS A 182 12.12 -4.96 -8.27
CA LYS A 182 12.21 -6.32 -7.75
C LYS A 182 13.60 -6.58 -7.14
N ARG A 183 13.64 -6.88 -5.85
CA ARG A 183 14.86 -7.34 -5.15
C ARG A 183 14.85 -8.85 -4.90
N GLU A 184 16.00 -9.50 -5.01
CA GLU A 184 16.13 -10.96 -4.79
C GLU A 184 15.84 -11.37 -3.34
N ASN A 185 16.17 -10.52 -2.37
CA ASN A 185 15.95 -10.73 -0.93
C ASN A 185 14.79 -9.89 -0.35
N SER A 186 13.74 -9.67 -1.14
CA SER A 186 12.54 -8.97 -0.66
C SER A 186 11.79 -9.76 0.42
N ILE A 187 10.98 -9.07 1.23
CA ILE A 187 10.08 -9.74 2.19
C ILE A 187 9.20 -10.78 1.49
N GLN A 188 8.76 -10.51 0.26
CA GLN A 188 7.96 -11.42 -0.56
C GLN A 188 8.68 -12.72 -0.96
N THR A 189 10.01 -12.71 -1.03
CA THR A 189 10.82 -13.89 -1.39
C THR A 189 11.38 -14.62 -0.18
N SER A 190 11.47 -13.96 0.97
CA SER A 190 12.02 -14.51 2.22
C SER A 190 11.08 -15.44 3.01
N SER A 191 9.76 -15.35 2.78
CA SER A 191 8.74 -16.10 3.54
C SER A 191 8.09 -17.20 2.71
N SER A 192 7.70 -18.30 3.36
CA SER A 192 7.06 -19.41 2.65
C SER A 192 5.67 -19.00 2.12
N PRO A 193 5.22 -19.55 0.98
CA PRO A 193 3.87 -19.29 0.47
C PRO A 193 2.76 -19.58 1.48
N LEU A 194 2.98 -20.54 2.39
CA LEU A 194 2.06 -20.84 3.48
C LEU A 194 1.94 -19.67 4.47
N MET A 195 3.07 -19.11 4.91
CA MET A 195 3.09 -17.97 5.82
C MET A 195 2.39 -16.75 5.22
N HIS A 196 2.59 -16.48 3.93
CA HIS A 196 1.89 -15.40 3.23
C HIS A 196 0.37 -15.58 3.29
N ARG A 197 -0.12 -16.80 3.08
CA ARG A 197 -1.56 -17.10 3.09
C ARG A 197 -2.17 -17.05 4.49
N LEU A 198 -1.42 -17.49 5.51
CA LEU A 198 -1.85 -17.37 6.92
C LEU A 198 -1.97 -15.89 7.33
N ARG A 199 -0.96 -15.07 6.99
CA ARG A 199 -0.99 -13.62 7.23
C ARG A 199 -2.16 -12.96 6.51
N HIS A 200 -2.49 -13.41 5.31
CA HIS A 200 -3.66 -12.91 4.58
C HIS A 200 -4.99 -13.24 5.28
N ILE A 201 -5.15 -14.44 5.84
CA ILE A 201 -6.32 -14.77 6.68
C ILE A 201 -6.41 -13.85 7.89
N GLN A 202 -5.28 -13.64 8.59
CA GLN A 202 -5.22 -12.70 9.73
C GLN A 202 -5.59 -11.27 9.32
N THR A 203 -5.16 -10.84 8.14
CA THR A 203 -5.49 -9.52 7.56
C THR A 203 -7.00 -9.37 7.36
N VAL A 204 -7.66 -10.37 6.78
CA VAL A 204 -9.13 -10.36 6.58
C VAL A 204 -9.89 -10.44 7.90
N ALA A 205 -9.42 -11.23 8.85
CA ALA A 205 -10.01 -11.30 10.18
C ALA A 205 -9.91 -9.95 10.90
N ARG A 206 -8.73 -9.31 10.86
CA ARG A 206 -8.50 -7.98 11.44
C ARG A 206 -9.40 -6.92 10.79
N PHE A 207 -9.52 -6.94 9.46
CA PHE A 207 -10.45 -6.08 8.73
C PHE A 207 -11.89 -6.22 9.26
N CYS A 208 -12.37 -7.46 9.41
CA CYS A 208 -13.73 -7.71 9.91
C CYS A 208 -13.95 -7.16 11.32
N GLN A 209 -12.93 -7.27 12.20
CA GLN A 209 -12.98 -6.74 13.57
C GLN A 209 -13.00 -5.21 13.60
N LEU A 210 -12.07 -4.56 12.89
CA LEU A 210 -11.95 -3.10 12.89
C LEU A 210 -13.19 -2.42 12.31
N GLU A 211 -13.70 -2.95 11.20
CA GLU A 211 -14.87 -2.38 10.50
C GLU A 211 -16.21 -2.91 11.05
N LYS A 212 -16.19 -3.70 12.13
CA LYS A 212 -17.38 -4.28 12.78
C LYS A 212 -18.31 -4.99 11.77
N ILE A 213 -17.72 -5.73 10.85
CA ILE A 213 -18.45 -6.44 9.79
C ILE A 213 -19.36 -7.50 10.42
N SER A 214 -20.61 -7.57 9.98
CA SER A 214 -21.62 -8.50 10.53
C SER A 214 -21.13 -9.95 10.50
N HIS A 215 -21.59 -10.76 11.47
CA HIS A 215 -21.14 -12.15 11.59
C HIS A 215 -21.29 -12.94 10.27
N LEU A 216 -22.44 -12.83 9.61
CA LEU A 216 -22.71 -13.52 8.34
C LEU A 216 -21.74 -13.07 7.24
N ARG A 217 -21.49 -11.77 7.13
CA ARG A 217 -20.59 -11.22 6.12
C ARG A 217 -19.13 -11.57 6.41
N SER A 218 -18.70 -11.48 7.66
CA SER A 218 -17.37 -11.91 8.11
C SER A 218 -17.08 -13.36 7.76
N LYS A 219 -18.05 -14.26 7.97
CA LYS A 219 -17.96 -15.67 7.56
C LYS A 219 -17.77 -15.82 6.03
N GLN A 220 -18.51 -15.04 5.23
CA GLN A 220 -18.34 -15.05 3.77
C GLN A 220 -16.93 -14.59 3.35
N LEU A 221 -16.44 -13.49 3.92
CA LEU A 221 -15.12 -12.93 3.58
C LEU A 221 -13.98 -13.87 4.00
N LEU A 222 -14.07 -14.46 5.19
CA LEU A 222 -13.11 -15.45 5.66
C LEU A 222 -13.11 -16.70 4.77
N ASN A 223 -14.26 -17.16 4.28
CA ASN A 223 -14.31 -18.25 3.30
C ASN A 223 -13.57 -17.92 2.00
N LEU A 224 -13.60 -16.66 1.54
CA LEU A 224 -12.81 -16.23 0.39
C LEU A 224 -11.31 -16.22 0.71
N ALA A 225 -10.91 -15.81 1.92
CA ALA A 225 -9.53 -15.88 2.37
C ALA A 225 -9.03 -17.33 2.44
N PHE A 226 -9.85 -18.25 2.94
CA PHE A 226 -9.56 -19.70 2.90
C PHE A 226 -9.49 -20.25 1.47
N LEU A 227 -10.29 -19.72 0.54
CA LEU A 227 -10.18 -20.10 -0.86
C LEU A 227 -8.83 -19.66 -1.45
N ASN A 228 -8.37 -18.46 -1.12
CA ASN A 228 -7.01 -18.01 -1.46
C ASN A 228 -5.95 -18.88 -0.75
N PHE A 229 -6.15 -19.26 0.50
CA PHE A 229 -5.25 -20.16 1.21
C PHE A 229 -5.09 -21.50 0.50
N ASN A 230 -6.17 -22.08 -0.04
CA ASN A 230 -6.12 -23.35 -0.74
C ASN A 230 -5.49 -23.24 -2.14
N TYR A 231 -5.88 -22.22 -2.91
CA TYR A 231 -5.59 -22.15 -4.35
C TYR A 231 -4.61 -21.05 -4.77
N GLY A 232 -4.17 -20.20 -3.84
CA GLY A 232 -3.33 -19.04 -4.11
C GLY A 232 -3.91 -18.15 -5.21
N SER A 233 -3.05 -17.73 -6.14
CA SER A 233 -3.43 -16.88 -7.30
C SER A 233 -4.50 -17.50 -8.22
N LYS A 234 -4.79 -18.80 -8.10
CA LYS A 234 -5.84 -19.49 -8.87
C LYS A 234 -7.23 -19.42 -8.22
N ALA A 235 -7.36 -18.89 -7.00
CA ALA A 235 -8.64 -18.83 -6.27
C ALA A 235 -9.75 -18.11 -7.05
N LEU A 236 -9.44 -16.98 -7.70
CA LEU A 236 -10.39 -16.26 -8.56
C LEU A 236 -10.92 -17.13 -9.71
N LYS A 237 -10.03 -17.88 -10.38
CA LYS A 237 -10.41 -18.77 -11.48
C LYS A 237 -11.29 -19.91 -10.98
N TYR A 238 -10.94 -20.48 -9.83
CA TYR A 238 -11.70 -21.56 -9.20
C TYR A 238 -13.14 -21.13 -8.84
N LEU A 239 -13.30 -19.94 -8.23
CA LEU A 239 -14.62 -19.43 -7.87
C LEU A 239 -15.51 -19.21 -9.11
N LYS A 240 -14.97 -18.61 -10.17
CA LYS A 240 -15.69 -18.44 -11.45
C LYS A 240 -16.16 -19.77 -12.03
N PHE A 241 -15.31 -20.79 -11.99
CA PHE A 241 -15.66 -22.14 -12.47
C PHE A 241 -16.73 -22.84 -11.60
N LYS A 242 -16.67 -22.67 -10.27
CA LYS A 242 -17.69 -23.23 -9.37
C LYS A 242 -19.06 -22.60 -9.61
N ASN A 243 -19.10 -21.28 -9.78
CA ASN A 243 -20.35 -20.55 -10.04
C ASN A 243 -20.96 -20.94 -11.40
N SER A 244 -20.14 -21.10 -12.45
CA SER A 244 -20.64 -21.54 -13.77
C SER A 244 -21.18 -22.97 -13.78
N LYS A 245 -20.63 -23.87 -12.95
CA LYS A 245 -21.18 -25.23 -12.76
C LYS A 245 -22.50 -25.24 -12.01
N ASN A 246 -22.68 -24.37 -11.01
CA ASN A 246 -23.95 -24.27 -10.28
C ASN A 246 -25.07 -23.68 -11.14
N LEU A 247 -24.76 -22.72 -12.01
CA LEU A 247 -25.71 -22.16 -12.99
C LEU A 247 -26.13 -23.17 -14.06
N LYS A 248 -25.33 -24.20 -14.33
CA LYS A 248 -25.69 -25.30 -15.26
C LYS A 248 -26.47 -26.43 -14.60
N LYS A 249 -26.70 -26.36 -13.27
CA LYS A 249 -27.44 -27.36 -12.48
C LYS A 249 -28.78 -26.83 -11.95
N GLN A 250 -29.13 -25.59 -12.26
CA GLN A 250 -30.45 -24.98 -12.08
C GLN A 250 -31.12 -24.89 -13.45
#